data_AF-A0A525CTL1-F1
#
_entry.id   AF-A0A525CTL1-F1
#
_cell.length_a   1.000
_cell.length_b   1.000
_cell.length_c   1.000
_cell.angle_alpha   90.00
_cell.angle_beta   90.00
_cell.angle_gamma   90.00
#
_symmetry.space_group_name_H-M   'P 1'
#
loop_
_entity.id
_entity.type
_entity.pdbx_description
1 polymer ?
#
loop_
_entity_poly.entity_id
_entity_poly.type
_entity_poly.pdbx_seq_one_letter_code
_entity_poly.pdbx_strand_id
1 'polypeptide(L)'
;MKKLAFIFLLLYPTQVFASSVILDNKAQILRAADLHEAIGALSGKVTDCVEKDKKPIEECGCFSLETCQFKTEYEQVLKLYCAIRTDFPEWQSKTVNYQDERSGYSIALGMIGLEKMFGTQCN
;
A
#
# COMPACT_ATOMS: atom_id res chain seq x y z
N MET A 1 37.69 37.87 26.99
CA MET A 1 37.81 36.49 26.49
C MET A 1 36.42 35.85 26.54
N LYS A 2 35.72 35.72 25.40
CA LYS A 2 34.39 35.09 25.31
C LYS A 2 34.56 33.76 24.58
N LYS A 3 34.43 32.63 25.27
CA LYS A 3 34.30 31.31 24.64
C LYS A 3 32.81 30.98 24.60
N LEU A 4 32.25 30.98 23.38
CA LEU A 4 30.91 30.46 23.12
C LEU A 4 30.91 28.96 23.43
N ALA A 5 30.00 28.53 24.30
CA ALA A 5 29.68 27.12 24.47
C ALA A 5 28.85 26.67 23.27
N PHE A 6 29.45 25.87 22.39
CA PHE A 6 28.73 25.14 21.36
C PHE A 6 27.98 23.98 22.02
N ILE A 7 26.66 24.13 22.19
CA ILE A 7 25.78 23.01 22.54
C ILE A 7 25.52 22.24 21.24
N PHE A 8 26.26 21.14 21.04
CA PHE A 8 25.91 20.12 20.05
C PHE A 8 24.70 19.35 20.60
N LEU A 9 23.50 19.83 20.27
CA LEU A 9 22.26 19.07 20.42
C LEU A 9 22.26 17.97 19.36
N LEU A 10 22.81 16.80 19.74
CA LEU A 10 22.59 15.54 19.03
C LEU A 10 21.11 15.16 19.21
N LEU A 11 20.27 15.75 18.36
CA LEU A 11 18.91 15.29 18.17
C LEU A 11 19.00 13.92 17.50
N TYR A 12 18.82 12.89 18.32
CA TYR A 12 18.63 11.51 17.89
C TYR A 12 17.60 11.47 16.76
N PRO A 13 17.82 10.67 15.70
CA PRO A 13 16.77 10.42 14.73
C PRO A 13 15.63 9.73 15.46
N THR A 14 14.49 10.40 15.60
CA THR A 14 13.25 9.76 16.02
C THR A 14 13.02 8.61 15.04
N GLN A 15 13.09 7.38 15.55
CA GLN A 15 12.66 6.21 14.80
C GLN A 15 11.19 6.44 14.47
N VAL A 16 10.90 6.83 13.23
CA VAL A 16 9.55 6.94 12.71
C VAL A 16 9.04 5.52 12.55
N PHE A 17 8.55 4.93 13.64
CA PHE A 17 7.77 3.71 13.56
C PHE A 17 6.55 4.04 12.70
N ALA A 18 6.45 3.43 11.52
CA ALA A 18 5.25 3.53 10.71
C ALA A 18 4.06 3.14 11.60
N SER A 19 3.18 4.11 11.87
CA SER A 19 2.02 3.89 12.72
C SER A 19 1.21 2.73 12.12
N SER A 20 0.78 1.80 12.99
CA SER A 20 0.04 0.62 12.58
C SER A 20 -1.38 0.67 13.11
N VAL A 21 -2.33 0.17 12.31
CA VAL A 21 -3.70 -0.15 12.76
C VAL A 21 -3.78 -1.66 12.84
N ILE A 22 -4.39 -2.19 13.90
CA ILE A 22 -4.72 -3.61 14.02
C ILE A 22 -6.24 -3.69 13.89
N LEU A 23 -6.73 -4.46 12.92
CA LEU A 23 -8.17 -4.64 12.71
C LEU A 23 -8.65 -5.87 13.48
N ASP A 24 -9.72 -5.67 14.23
CA ASP A 24 -10.51 -6.71 14.90
C ASP A 24 -11.97 -6.75 14.40
N ASN A 25 -12.41 -5.68 13.73
CA ASN A 25 -13.74 -5.58 13.14
C ASN A 25 -13.85 -6.39 11.84
N LYS A 26 -14.76 -7.37 11.81
CA LYS A 26 -14.97 -8.25 10.66
C LYS A 26 -15.24 -7.53 9.33
N ALA A 27 -16.03 -6.46 9.33
CA ALA A 27 -16.33 -5.73 8.09
C ALA A 27 -15.11 -4.99 7.55
N GLN A 28 -14.31 -4.40 8.44
CA GLN A 28 -13.03 -3.76 8.06
C GLN A 28 -12.02 -4.80 7.55
N ILE A 29 -11.94 -5.96 8.20
CA ILE A 29 -11.08 -7.07 7.78
C ILE A 29 -11.44 -7.52 6.36
N LEU A 30 -12.73 -7.77 6.08
CA LEU A 30 -13.18 -8.17 4.75
C LEU A 30 -12.80 -7.14 3.68
N ARG A 31 -12.99 -5.85 3.97
CA ARG A 31 -12.61 -4.76 3.06
C ARG A 31 -11.10 -4.74 2.78
N ALA A 32 -10.27 -4.82 3.82
CA ALA A 32 -8.82 -4.86 3.68
C ALA A 32 -8.34 -6.11 2.93
N ALA A 33 -9.01 -7.24 3.16
CA ALA A 33 -8.70 -8.52 2.54
C ALA A 33 -9.10 -8.54 1.06
N ASP A 34 -10.23 -7.96 0.68
CA ASP A 34 -10.64 -7.83 -0.74
C ASP A 34 -9.65 -6.95 -1.52
N LEU A 35 -9.16 -5.86 -0.90
CA LEU A 35 -8.11 -5.03 -1.51
C LEU A 35 -6.80 -5.81 -1.64
N HIS A 36 -6.38 -6.56 -0.61
CA HIS A 36 -5.18 -7.38 -0.69
C HIS A 36 -5.27 -8.44 -1.79
N GLU A 37 -6.40 -9.13 -1.92
CA GLU A 37 -6.62 -10.10 -2.99
C GLU A 37 -6.56 -9.45 -4.38
N ALA A 38 -7.17 -8.27 -4.55
CA ALA A 38 -7.10 -7.54 -5.82
C ALA A 38 -5.67 -7.12 -6.17
N ILE A 39 -4.88 -6.68 -5.18
CA ILE A 39 -3.45 -6.38 -5.36
C ILE A 39 -2.70 -7.65 -5.77
N GLY A 40 -2.98 -8.78 -5.12
CA GLY A 40 -2.40 -10.07 -5.46
C GLY A 40 -2.70 -10.49 -6.90
N ALA A 41 -3.93 -10.31 -7.36
CA ALA A 41 -4.33 -10.60 -8.73
C ALA A 41 -3.57 -9.73 -9.76
N LEU A 42 -3.50 -8.41 -9.53
CA LEU A 42 -2.72 -7.51 -10.39
C LEU A 42 -1.23 -7.87 -10.37
N SER A 43 -0.66 -8.07 -9.19
CA SER A 43 0.75 -8.46 -9.04
C SER A 43 1.04 -9.77 -9.77
N GLY A 44 0.13 -10.75 -9.69
CA GLY A 44 0.26 -12.02 -10.41
C GLY A 44 0.35 -11.82 -11.92
N LYS A 45 -0.47 -10.92 -12.50
CA LYS A 45 -0.39 -10.59 -13.93
C LYS A 45 0.93 -9.94 -14.31
N VAL A 46 1.40 -8.99 -13.49
CA VAL A 46 2.69 -8.31 -13.71
C VAL A 46 3.83 -9.32 -13.61
N THR A 47 3.84 -10.17 -12.59
CA THR A 47 4.83 -11.24 -12.40
C THR A 47 4.82 -12.23 -13.56
N ASP A 48 3.65 -12.70 -14.01
CA ASP A 48 3.55 -13.60 -15.17
C ASP A 48 4.14 -12.94 -16.43
N CYS A 49 3.84 -11.67 -16.68
CA CYS A 49 4.40 -10.93 -17.83
C CYS A 49 5.94 -10.85 -17.79
N VAL A 50 6.51 -10.60 -16.62
CA VAL A 50 7.97 -10.50 -16.47
C VAL A 50 8.62 -11.88 -16.51
N GLU A 51 8.11 -12.83 -15.72
CA GLU A 51 8.80 -14.09 -15.46
C GLU A 51 8.45 -15.18 -16.48
N LYS A 52 7.19 -15.26 -16.91
CA LYS A 52 6.72 -16.28 -17.85
C LYS A 52 6.88 -15.81 -19.29
N ASP A 53 6.46 -14.59 -19.59
CA ASP A 53 6.53 -14.04 -20.95
C ASP A 53 7.89 -13.39 -21.26
N LYS A 54 8.79 -13.31 -20.26
CA LYS A 54 10.16 -12.78 -20.37
C LYS A 54 10.23 -11.34 -20.88
N LYS A 55 9.20 -10.54 -20.58
CA LYS A 55 9.15 -9.12 -20.95
C LYS A 55 9.84 -8.23 -19.90
N PRO A 56 10.36 -7.07 -20.30
CA PRO A 56 10.95 -6.10 -19.38
C PRO A 56 9.88 -5.49 -18.45
N ILE A 57 10.28 -5.09 -17.24
CA ILE A 57 9.37 -4.53 -16.22
C ILE A 57 8.71 -3.24 -16.69
N GLU A 58 9.38 -2.49 -17.57
CA GLU A 58 8.87 -1.26 -18.17
C GLU A 58 7.64 -1.50 -19.05
N GLU A 59 7.50 -2.71 -19.62
CA GLU A 59 6.32 -3.11 -20.40
C GLU A 59 5.22 -3.74 -19.52
N CYS A 60 5.60 -4.39 -18.43
CA CYS A 60 4.65 -5.10 -17.55
C CYS A 60 4.13 -4.23 -16.39
N GLY A 61 4.88 -3.22 -15.97
CA GLY A 61 4.61 -2.41 -14.79
C GLY A 61 3.37 -1.54 -14.94
N CYS A 62 2.53 -1.54 -13.91
CA CYS A 62 1.30 -0.74 -13.88
C CYS A 62 1.47 0.50 -13.00
N PHE A 63 2.01 1.56 -13.58
CA PHE A 63 2.24 2.84 -12.89
C PHE A 63 1.04 3.80 -12.95
N SER A 64 0.18 3.64 -13.95
CA SER A 64 -1.05 4.42 -14.11
C SER A 64 -2.09 3.57 -14.85
N LEU A 65 -3.37 3.94 -14.77
CA LEU A 65 -4.41 3.27 -15.55
C LEU A 65 -4.18 3.35 -17.08
N GLU A 66 -3.65 4.47 -17.55
CA GLU A 66 -3.40 4.69 -18.99
C GLU A 66 -2.30 3.78 -19.54
N THR A 67 -1.27 3.55 -18.73
CA THR A 67 -0.09 2.77 -19.12
C THR A 67 -0.18 1.29 -18.74
N CYS A 68 -1.09 0.91 -17.86
CA CYS A 68 -1.26 -0.48 -17.45
C CYS A 68 -1.98 -1.31 -18.52
N GLN A 69 -1.37 -2.40 -18.97
CA GLN A 69 -2.00 -3.35 -19.88
C GLN A 69 -3.06 -4.24 -19.19
N PHE A 70 -2.95 -4.43 -17.87
CA PHE A 70 -3.88 -5.20 -17.03
C PHE A 70 -4.99 -4.30 -16.47
N LYS A 71 -5.72 -3.63 -17.37
CA LYS A 71 -6.66 -2.55 -17.00
C LYS A 71 -7.72 -3.02 -16.01
N THR A 72 -8.33 -4.18 -16.23
CA THR A 72 -9.39 -4.71 -15.38
C THR A 72 -8.92 -4.90 -13.93
N GLU A 73 -7.77 -5.53 -13.73
CA GLU A 73 -7.20 -5.76 -12.41
C GLU A 73 -6.77 -4.45 -11.75
N TYR A 74 -6.19 -3.52 -12.52
CA TYR A 74 -5.81 -2.21 -12.03
C TYR A 74 -7.02 -1.38 -11.57
N GLU A 75 -8.07 -1.32 -12.38
CA GLU A 75 -9.33 -0.63 -12.05
C GLU A 75 -9.97 -1.20 -10.79
N GLN A 76 -9.91 -2.51 -10.62
CA GLN A 76 -10.43 -3.16 -9.42
C GLN A 76 -9.64 -2.76 -8.17
N VAL A 77 -8.31 -2.74 -8.23
CA VAL A 77 -7.47 -2.26 -7.11
C VAL A 77 -7.77 -0.80 -6.82
N LEU A 78 -7.80 0.05 -7.85
CA LEU A 78 -8.08 1.48 -7.72
C LEU A 78 -9.45 1.71 -7.06
N LYS A 79 -10.51 1.05 -7.54
CA LYS A 79 -11.86 1.16 -6.98
C LYS A 79 -11.90 0.79 -5.50
N LEU A 80 -11.32 -0.35 -5.12
CA LEU A 80 -11.32 -0.82 -3.73
C LEU A 80 -10.50 0.10 -2.83
N TYR A 81 -9.33 0.54 -3.29
CA TYR A 81 -8.50 1.47 -2.55
C TYR A 81 -9.19 2.82 -2.37
N CYS A 82 -9.81 3.40 -3.40
CA CYS A 82 -10.53 4.67 -3.26
C CYS A 82 -11.70 4.57 -2.29
N ALA A 83 -12.44 3.46 -2.31
CA ALA A 83 -13.51 3.23 -1.34
C ALA A 83 -12.96 3.14 0.10
N ILE A 84 -11.86 2.41 0.31
CA ILE A 84 -11.18 2.35 1.62
C ILE A 84 -10.65 3.71 2.06
N ARG A 85 -10.08 4.50 1.14
CA ARG A 85 -9.54 5.83 1.42
C ARG A 85 -10.63 6.78 1.96
N THR A 86 -11.84 6.68 1.42
CA THR A 86 -13.01 7.46 1.83
C THR A 86 -13.62 6.93 3.14
N ASP A 87 -13.78 5.61 3.26
CA ASP A 87 -14.45 4.99 4.41
C ASP A 87 -13.57 4.99 5.67
N PHE A 88 -12.24 4.90 5.51
CA PHE A 88 -11.26 4.78 6.59
C PHE A 88 -10.06 5.72 6.39
N PRO A 89 -10.28 7.05 6.38
CA PRO A 89 -9.22 8.03 6.13
C PRO A 89 -8.08 7.95 7.15
N GLU A 90 -8.34 7.47 8.35
CA GLU A 90 -7.34 7.28 9.40
C GLU A 90 -6.34 6.13 9.13
N TRP A 91 -6.56 5.33 8.09
CA TRP A 91 -5.62 4.30 7.62
C TRP A 91 -4.57 4.89 6.68
N GLN A 92 -4.84 6.07 6.11
CA GLN A 92 -3.90 6.76 5.24
C GLN A 92 -2.58 6.96 5.99
N SER A 93 -1.48 6.57 5.36
CA SER A 93 -0.12 6.58 5.94
C SER A 93 0.18 5.56 7.04
N LYS A 94 -0.62 4.50 7.18
CA LYS A 94 -0.38 3.42 8.16
C LYS A 94 -0.15 2.06 7.52
N THR A 95 0.38 1.13 8.31
CA THR A 95 0.30 -0.30 8.01
C THR A 95 -0.95 -0.87 8.67
N VAL A 96 -1.83 -1.48 7.89
CA VAL A 96 -3.06 -2.11 8.37
C VAL A 96 -2.79 -3.60 8.55
N ASN A 97 -2.84 -4.07 9.79
CA ASN A 97 -2.58 -5.47 10.15
C ASN A 97 -3.87 -6.16 10.52
N TYR A 98 -4.08 -7.38 10.03
CA TYR A 98 -5.26 -8.18 10.34
C TYR A 98 -5.00 -9.67 10.16
N GLN A 99 -5.82 -10.48 10.81
CA GLN A 99 -5.90 -11.91 10.55
C GLN A 99 -6.96 -12.15 9.47
N ASP A 100 -6.54 -12.69 8.32
CA ASP A 100 -7.48 -13.07 7.27
C ASP A 100 -8.09 -14.44 7.59
N GLU A 101 -9.40 -14.49 7.82
CA GLU A 101 -10.12 -15.73 8.10
C GLU A 101 -10.16 -16.67 6.88
N ARG A 102 -10.05 -16.14 5.65
CA ARG A 102 -10.13 -16.93 4.41
C ARG A 102 -8.85 -17.72 4.16
N SER A 103 -7.71 -17.07 4.35
CA SER A 103 -6.40 -17.66 4.10
C SER A 103 -5.73 -18.22 5.36
N GLY A 104 -6.18 -17.82 6.55
CA GLY A 104 -5.57 -18.22 7.83
C GLY A 104 -4.24 -17.52 8.10
N TYR A 105 -3.85 -16.53 7.30
CA TYR A 105 -2.60 -15.78 7.48
C TYR A 105 -2.82 -14.42 8.14
N SER A 106 -1.81 -13.99 8.89
CA SER A 106 -1.69 -12.61 9.35
C SER A 106 -1.13 -11.76 8.20
N ILE A 107 -1.87 -10.72 7.82
CA ILE A 107 -1.54 -9.83 6.70
C ILE A 107 -1.15 -8.45 7.21
N ALA A 108 -0.14 -7.84 6.58
CA ALA A 108 0.24 -6.45 6.75
C ALA A 108 0.08 -5.69 5.42
N LEU A 109 -0.92 -4.82 5.34
CA LEU A 109 -1.24 -4.03 4.16
C LEU A 109 -0.68 -2.61 4.31
N GLY A 110 0.31 -2.26 3.48
CA GLY A 110 0.99 -0.96 3.54
C GLY A 110 0.22 0.13 2.79
N MET A 111 -0.53 0.98 3.50
CA MET A 111 -1.34 2.04 2.88
C MET A 111 -0.50 3.18 2.30
N ILE A 112 0.72 3.41 2.80
CA ILE A 112 1.64 4.44 2.26
C ILE A 112 1.98 4.14 0.78
N GLY A 113 2.24 2.87 0.46
CA GLY A 113 2.56 2.47 -0.91
C GLY A 113 1.37 2.64 -1.84
N LEU A 114 0.19 2.27 -1.35
CA LEU A 114 -1.07 2.43 -2.09
C LEU A 114 -1.42 3.90 -2.32
N GLU A 115 -1.20 4.77 -1.34
CA GLU A 115 -1.40 6.22 -1.50
C GLU A 115 -0.49 6.79 -2.59
N LYS A 116 0.78 6.40 -2.61
CA LYS A 116 1.72 6.85 -3.66
C LYS A 116 1.33 6.37 -5.05
N MET A 117 0.74 5.17 -5.17
CA MET A 117 0.38 4.58 -6.45
C MET A 117 -1.00 5.04 -6.97
N PHE A 118 -1.99 5.15 -6.09
CA PHE A 118 -3.40 5.29 -6.47
C PHE A 118 -4.04 6.58 -5.93
N GLY A 119 -3.43 7.26 -4.96
CA GLY A 119 -4.05 8.39 -4.23
C GLY A 119 -4.49 9.56 -5.10
N THR A 120 -3.75 9.85 -6.18
CA THR A 120 -4.08 10.93 -7.14
C THR A 120 -5.20 10.57 -8.11
N GLN A 121 -5.58 9.29 -8.18
CA GLN A 121 -6.60 8.79 -9.10
C GLN A 121 -7.96 8.56 -8.42
N CYS A 122 -8.05 8.78 -7.11
CA CYS A 122 -9.31 8.78 -6.37
C CYS A 122 -9.92 10.19 -6.40
N ASN A 123 -10.82 10.43 -7.37
CA ASN A 123 -11.61 11.66 -7.51
C ASN A 123 -13.09 11.39 -7.29
#